data_AF-A0A4R1Q4Z7-F1
#
_entry.id   AF-A0A4R1Q4Z7-F1
#
_cell.length_a   1.000
_cell.length_b   1.000
_cell.length_c   1.000
_cell.angle_alpha   90.00
_cell.angle_beta   90.00
_cell.angle_gamma   90.00
#
_symmetry.space_group_name_H-M   'P 1'
#
loop_
_entity.id
_entity.type
_entity.pdbx_description
1 polymer ?
#
loop_
_entity_poly.entity_id
_entity_poly.type
_entity_poly.pdbx_seq_one_letter_code
_entity_poly.pdbx_strand_id
1 'polypeptide(L)'
;MTDCCHILLYIIAKAGLIVTAQIHNKGVVIMNTDFITAAERSMHIRRLYQQLEERNHNGAWTTEEDMLAFTTDIGALGRLVMSAEGRWVYNGEVKQELSAKLAECLWWIFVLSGRLNVNIAEAFISFLDKLENDLGQTVTAVKPK
;
A
#
# COMPACT_ATOMS: atom_id res chain seq x y z
N MET A 1 -3.27 -20.36 8.78
CA MET A 1 -2.25 -19.60 8.01
C MET A 1 -2.32 -18.18 8.56
N THR A 2 -1.47 -17.86 9.53
CA THR A 2 -1.41 -16.52 10.11
C THR A 2 -0.91 -15.57 9.03
N ASP A 3 -1.70 -14.54 8.77
CA ASP A 3 -1.45 -13.48 7.78
C ASP A 3 -0.01 -12.94 7.92
N CYS A 4 0.68 -12.61 6.83
CA CYS A 4 2.04 -12.05 6.90
C CYS A 4 2.05 -10.75 7.73
N CYS A 5 0.96 -10.00 7.65
CA CYS A 5 0.70 -8.84 8.51
C CYS A 5 0.59 -9.21 10.00
N HIS A 6 0.09 -10.41 10.32
CA HIS A 6 0.00 -10.93 11.69
C HIS A 6 1.37 -11.31 12.26
N ILE A 7 2.34 -11.74 11.46
CA ILE A 7 3.72 -12.01 11.93
C ILE A 7 4.43 -10.69 12.25
N LEU A 8 4.28 -9.68 11.40
CA LEU A 8 4.83 -8.34 11.64
C LEU A 8 4.14 -7.61 12.82
N LEU A 9 2.81 -7.69 12.91
CA LEU A 9 2.05 -7.21 14.07
C LEU A 9 2.41 -7.98 15.34
N TYR A 10 2.69 -9.29 15.25
CA TYR A 10 3.14 -10.10 16.38
C TYR A 10 4.55 -9.68 16.82
N ILE A 11 5.47 -9.38 15.91
CA ILE A 11 6.80 -8.84 16.23
C ILE A 11 6.69 -7.45 16.90
N ILE A 12 5.86 -6.56 16.35
CA ILE A 12 5.57 -5.23 16.92
C ILE A 12 4.94 -5.37 18.32
N ALA A 13 3.97 -6.28 18.49
CA ALA A 13 3.30 -6.55 19.76
C ALA A 13 4.25 -7.19 20.80
N LYS A 14 5.17 -8.08 20.38
CA LYS A 14 6.20 -8.66 21.26
C LYS A 14 7.29 -7.66 21.64
N ALA A 15 7.57 -6.68 20.78
CA ALA A 15 8.47 -5.56 21.04
C ALA A 15 7.85 -4.46 21.92
N GLY A 16 6.60 -4.62 22.38
CA GLY A 16 5.92 -3.67 23.26
C GLY A 16 5.47 -2.36 22.59
N LEU A 17 5.57 -2.25 21.26
CA LEU A 17 5.05 -1.10 20.52
C LEU A 17 3.59 -1.36 20.13
N ILE A 18 2.66 -1.02 21.02
CA ILE A 18 1.27 -0.86 20.62
C ILE A 18 1.21 0.41 19.74
N VAL A 19 1.15 0.26 18.41
CA VAL A 19 0.79 1.39 17.54
C VAL A 19 -0.73 1.57 17.63
N THR A 20 -1.20 2.16 18.72
CA THR A 20 -2.51 2.81 18.72
C THR A 20 -2.37 4.07 17.90
N ALA A 21 -2.82 4.02 16.64
CA ALA A 21 -3.07 5.24 15.88
C ALA A 21 -4.25 5.98 16.52
N GLN A 22 -3.98 6.81 17.52
CA GLN A 22 -4.94 7.80 18.00
C GLN A 22 -4.95 8.96 17.01
N ILE A 23 -5.91 8.97 16.08
CA ILE A 23 -6.14 10.13 15.24
C ILE A 23 -7.14 11.03 15.94
N HIS A 24 -6.62 12.06 16.60
CA HIS A 24 -7.44 13.20 17.02
C HIS A 24 -7.91 13.94 15.78
N ASN A 25 -9.23 14.07 15.61
CA ASN A 25 -9.86 14.89 14.59
C ASN A 25 -9.49 16.37 14.82
N LYS A 26 -8.40 16.82 14.20
CA LYS A 26 -8.12 18.24 13.97
C LYS A 26 -8.25 18.46 12.47
N GLY A 27 -9.01 19.50 12.11
CA GLY A 27 -9.45 19.79 10.75
C GLY A 27 -8.39 19.57 9.68
N VAL A 28 -8.85 19.10 8.52
CA VAL A 28 -8.05 18.77 7.35
C VAL A 28 -7.13 19.94 6.98
N VAL A 29 -5.88 19.85 7.42
CA VAL A 29 -4.76 20.56 6.81
C VAL A 29 -4.33 19.63 5.67
N ILE A 30 -4.64 20.00 4.42
CA ILE A 30 -4.04 19.35 3.24
C ILE A 30 -2.54 19.72 3.26
N MET A 31 -1.73 18.99 4.02
CA MET A 31 -0.28 18.98 3.80
C MET A 31 -0.06 18.12 2.56
N ASN A 32 0.22 18.77 1.43
CA ASN A 32 0.58 18.11 0.18
C ASN A 32 1.81 17.24 0.45
N THR A 33 1.65 15.92 0.55
CA THR A 33 2.79 15.02 0.68
C THR A 33 3.35 14.82 -0.72
N ASP A 34 4.56 15.30 -0.94
CA ASP A 34 5.27 15.08 -2.19
C ASP A 34 5.55 13.59 -2.40
N PHE A 35 5.43 13.12 -3.64
CA PHE A 35 5.51 11.70 -4.00
C PHE A 35 6.89 11.09 -3.70
N ILE A 36 7.95 11.88 -3.87
CA ILE A 36 9.32 11.46 -3.53
C ILE A 36 9.43 11.30 -2.01
N THR A 37 8.92 12.28 -1.25
CA THR A 37 8.88 12.20 0.22
C THR A 37 8.12 10.95 0.70
N ALA A 38 7.00 10.59 0.07
CA ALA A 38 6.25 9.39 0.39
C ALA A 38 7.06 8.10 0.11
N ALA A 39 7.74 8.03 -1.03
CA ALA A 39 8.58 6.89 -1.39
C ALA A 39 9.78 6.72 -0.43
N GLU A 40 10.45 7.82 -0.06
CA GLU A 40 11.58 7.82 0.88
C GLU A 40 11.15 7.35 2.28
N ARG A 41 10.03 7.87 2.79
CA ARG A 41 9.45 7.44 4.07
C ARG A 41 9.06 5.97 4.04
N SER A 42 8.50 5.50 2.92
CA SER A 42 8.13 4.09 2.74
C SER A 42 9.34 3.16 2.84
N MET A 43 10.44 3.52 2.17
CA MET A 43 11.69 2.78 2.24
C MET A 43 12.35 2.85 3.62
N HIS A 44 12.26 3.99 4.30
CA HIS A 44 12.72 4.09 5.69
C HIS A 44 11.97 3.10 6.60
N ILE A 45 10.64 3.06 6.51
CA ILE A 45 9.81 2.12 7.28
C ILE A 45 10.18 0.66 6.93
N ARG A 46 10.39 0.33 5.65
CA ARG A 46 10.81 -1.02 5.27
C ARG A 46 12.14 -1.42 5.92
N ARG A 47 13.13 -0.52 5.95
CA ARG A 47 14.42 -0.77 6.63
C ARG A 47 14.25 -1.00 8.13
N LEU A 48 13.30 -0.34 8.79
CA LEU A 48 12.96 -0.63 10.19
C LEU A 48 12.40 -2.05 10.34
N TYR A 49 11.53 -2.48 9.42
CA TYR A 49 11.04 -3.85 9.40
C TYR A 49 12.15 -4.88 9.15
N GLN A 50 13.10 -4.60 8.24
CA GLN A 50 14.25 -5.49 7.99
C GLN A 50 15.09 -5.69 9.26
N GLN A 51 15.36 -4.61 10.01
CA GLN A 51 16.07 -4.70 11.29
C GLN A 51 15.31 -5.55 12.32
N LEU A 52 13.97 -5.53 12.30
CA LEU A 52 13.16 -6.37 13.17
C LEU A 52 13.18 -7.84 12.72
N GLU A 53 13.14 -8.10 11.42
CA GLU A 53 13.25 -9.44 10.84
C GLU A 53 14.60 -10.09 11.18
N GLU A 54 15.71 -9.36 11.02
CA GLU A 54 17.05 -9.84 11.38
C GLU A 54 17.16 -10.22 12.86
N ARG A 55 16.56 -9.43 13.76
CA ARG A 55 16.59 -9.68 15.21
C ARG A 55 15.72 -10.86 15.64
N ASN A 56 14.62 -11.12 14.93
CA ASN A 56 13.59 -12.06 15.38
C ASN A 56 13.52 -13.36 14.55
N HIS A 57 14.05 -13.37 13.32
CA HIS A 57 13.79 -14.42 12.33
C HIS A 57 15.04 -14.90 11.55
N ASN A 58 16.25 -14.69 12.08
CA ASN A 58 17.53 -15.15 11.48
C ASN A 58 17.78 -14.69 10.02
N GLY A 59 17.05 -13.67 9.56
CA GLY A 59 17.21 -13.11 8.21
C GLY A 59 16.12 -12.12 7.87
N ALA A 60 16.45 -11.15 7.02
CA ALA A 60 15.48 -10.23 6.43
C ALA A 60 14.69 -10.93 5.32
N TRP A 61 13.44 -10.51 5.12
CA TRP A 61 12.60 -11.06 4.06
C TRP A 61 13.15 -10.74 2.67
N THR A 62 13.02 -11.71 1.77
CA THR A 62 13.35 -11.56 0.36
C THR A 62 12.33 -10.65 -0.34
N THR A 63 12.65 -10.24 -1.57
CA THR A 63 11.73 -9.40 -2.34
C THR A 63 10.49 -10.19 -2.77
N GLU A 64 10.62 -11.51 -2.96
CA GLU A 64 9.52 -12.44 -3.22
C GLU A 64 8.59 -12.57 -2.01
N GLU A 65 9.14 -12.62 -0.80
CA GLU A 65 8.36 -12.63 0.45
C GLU A 65 7.61 -11.31 0.66
N ASP A 66 8.24 -10.17 0.35
CA ASP A 66 7.57 -8.87 0.34
C ASP A 66 6.40 -8.84 -0.67
N MET A 67 6.56 -9.40 -1.87
CA MET A 67 5.48 -9.53 -2.87
C MET A 67 4.35 -10.47 -2.41
N LEU A 68 4.70 -11.56 -1.73
CA LEU A 68 3.72 -12.50 -1.18
C LEU A 68 2.87 -11.84 -0.07
N ALA A 69 3.50 -11.05 0.80
CA ALA A 69 2.80 -10.25 1.79
C ALA A 69 1.85 -9.24 1.13
N PHE A 70 2.34 -8.50 0.13
CA PHE A 70 1.51 -7.57 -0.63
C PHE A 70 0.31 -8.24 -1.30
N THR A 71 0.47 -9.45 -1.85
CA THR A 71 -0.63 -10.21 -2.46
C THR A 71 -1.75 -10.50 -1.46
N THR A 72 -1.40 -10.71 -0.19
CA THR A 72 -2.38 -10.93 0.88
C THR A 72 -3.17 -9.65 1.17
N ASP A 73 -2.49 -8.50 1.19
CA ASP A 73 -3.12 -7.19 1.34
C ASP A 73 -4.00 -6.80 0.15
N ILE A 74 -3.62 -7.16 -1.09
CA ILE A 74 -4.49 -7.02 -2.27
C ILE A 74 -5.78 -7.83 -2.08
N GLY A 75 -5.69 -9.06 -1.58
CA GLY A 75 -6.86 -9.88 -1.29
C GLY A 75 -7.77 -9.26 -0.22
N ALA A 76 -7.19 -8.66 0.82
CA ALA A 76 -7.94 -7.92 1.83
C ALA A 76 -8.61 -6.66 1.25
N LEU A 77 -7.88 -5.89 0.43
CA LEU A 77 -8.40 -4.73 -0.29
C LEU A 77 -9.61 -5.11 -1.15
N GLY A 78 -9.53 -6.22 -1.89
CA GLY A 78 -10.63 -6.73 -2.70
C GLY A 78 -11.90 -6.97 -1.89
N ARG A 79 -11.79 -7.59 -0.71
CA ARG A 79 -12.94 -7.80 0.20
C ARG A 79 -13.51 -6.48 0.73
N LEU A 80 -12.66 -5.52 1.07
CA LEU A 80 -13.09 -4.19 1.52
C LEU A 80 -13.83 -3.42 0.41
N VAL A 81 -13.36 -3.51 -0.84
CA VAL A 81 -14.05 -2.95 -2.01
C VAL A 81 -15.42 -3.61 -2.20
N MET A 82 -15.50 -4.94 -2.18
CA MET A 82 -16.79 -5.64 -2.27
C MET A 82 -17.75 -5.22 -1.15
N SER A 83 -17.22 -4.97 0.05
CA SER A 83 -18.01 -4.52 1.20
C SER A 83 -18.48 -3.08 1.04
N ALA A 84 -17.63 -2.20 0.51
CA ALA A 84 -17.97 -0.80 0.21
C ALA A 84 -19.08 -0.71 -0.85
N GLU A 85 -19.10 -1.63 -1.82
CA GLU A 85 -20.13 -1.76 -2.84
C GLU A 85 -21.37 -2.55 -2.37
N GLY A 86 -21.44 -2.93 -1.09
CA GLY A 86 -22.58 -3.67 -0.52
C GLY A 86 -22.75 -5.11 -1.04
N ARG A 87 -21.70 -5.69 -1.64
CA ARG A 87 -21.70 -7.05 -2.20
C ARG A 87 -21.14 -8.11 -1.24
N TRP A 88 -20.61 -7.70 -0.10
CA TRP A 88 -20.01 -8.57 0.90
C TRP A 88 -20.36 -8.08 2.32
N VAL A 89 -20.71 -9.01 3.21
CA VAL A 89 -20.99 -8.68 4.62
C VAL A 89 -19.68 -8.51 5.37
N TYR A 90 -19.47 -7.32 5.91
CA TYR A 90 -18.29 -6.97 6.69
C TYR A 90 -18.70 -6.45 8.07
N ASN A 91 -18.06 -6.96 9.11
CA ASN A 91 -18.41 -6.65 10.50
C ASN A 91 -17.54 -5.53 11.11
N GLY A 92 -16.82 -4.77 10.28
CA GLY A 92 -15.94 -3.67 10.69
C GLY A 92 -16.26 -2.34 10.01
N GLU A 93 -15.38 -1.36 10.19
CA GLU A 93 -15.55 0.03 9.72
C GLU A 93 -15.04 0.16 8.27
N VAL A 94 -15.85 -0.32 7.31
CA VAL A 94 -15.48 -0.45 5.89
C VAL A 94 -14.77 0.78 5.34
N LYS A 95 -15.31 2.00 5.55
CA LYS A 95 -14.73 3.22 4.98
C LYS A 95 -13.34 3.55 5.54
N GLN A 96 -13.17 3.40 6.85
CA GLN A 96 -11.89 3.65 7.51
C GLN A 96 -10.85 2.61 7.10
N GLU A 97 -11.25 1.34 7.13
CA GLU A 97 -10.36 0.21 6.82
C GLU A 97 -9.98 0.16 5.34
N LEU A 98 -10.90 0.53 4.44
CA LEU A 98 -10.61 0.70 3.02
C LEU A 98 -9.54 1.76 2.78
N SER A 99 -9.67 2.92 3.43
CA SER A 99 -8.66 3.99 3.32
C SER A 99 -7.29 3.54 3.83
N ALA A 100 -7.26 2.83 4.97
CA ALA A 100 -6.01 2.30 5.51
C ALA A 100 -5.38 1.26 4.58
N LYS A 101 -6.18 0.34 4.04
CA LYS A 101 -5.68 -0.72 3.17
C LYS A 101 -5.22 -0.20 1.81
N LEU A 102 -5.89 0.81 1.24
CA LEU A 102 -5.40 1.51 0.04
C LEU A 102 -4.02 2.14 0.27
N ALA A 103 -3.83 2.79 1.42
CA ALA A 103 -2.54 3.38 1.78
C ALA A 103 -1.44 2.32 1.97
N GLU A 104 -1.76 1.18 2.57
CA GLU A 104 -0.84 0.05 2.74
C GLU A 104 -0.47 -0.61 1.40
N CYS A 105 -1.42 -0.78 0.50
CA CYS A 105 -1.14 -1.24 -0.85
C CYS A 105 -0.20 -0.27 -1.60
N LEU A 106 -0.42 1.04 -1.48
CA LEU A 106 0.48 2.04 -2.07
C LEU A 106 1.88 1.99 -1.43
N TRP A 107 1.98 1.78 -0.12
CA TRP A 107 3.26 1.58 0.57
C TRP A 107 4.02 0.37 0.01
N TRP A 108 3.34 -0.77 -0.21
CA TRP A 108 3.96 -1.94 -0.84
C TRP A 108 4.50 -1.65 -2.24
N ILE A 109 3.78 -0.87 -3.05
CA ILE A 109 4.26 -0.46 -4.38
C ILE A 109 5.56 0.35 -4.26
N PHE A 110 5.65 1.29 -3.29
CA PHE A 110 6.89 2.02 -3.04
C PHE A 110 8.03 1.11 -2.59
N VAL A 111 7.75 0.18 -1.67
CA VAL A 111 8.72 -0.78 -1.16
C VAL A 111 9.29 -1.65 -2.28
N LEU A 112 8.41 -2.27 -3.07
CA LEU A 112 8.82 -3.15 -4.17
C LEU A 112 9.60 -2.36 -5.23
N SER A 113 9.17 -1.14 -5.54
CA SER A 113 9.87 -0.27 -6.48
C SER A 113 11.29 0.03 -6.00
N GLY A 114 11.46 0.40 -4.73
CA GLY A 114 12.79 0.63 -4.16
C GLY A 114 13.66 -0.62 -4.10
N ARG A 115 13.09 -1.79 -3.77
CA ARG A 115 13.83 -3.07 -3.75
C ARG A 115 14.24 -3.56 -5.13
N LEU A 116 13.46 -3.24 -6.16
CA LEU A 116 13.71 -3.63 -7.55
C LEU A 116 14.42 -2.54 -8.37
N ASN A 117 14.83 -1.44 -7.72
CA ASN A 117 15.48 -0.30 -8.35
C ASN A 117 14.68 0.31 -9.52
N VAL A 118 13.37 0.43 -9.33
CA VAL A 118 12.43 1.04 -10.29
C VAL A 118 12.13 2.47 -9.86
N ASN A 119 12.32 3.43 -10.78
CA ASN A 119 11.83 4.80 -10.59
C ASN A 119 10.31 4.84 -10.81
N ILE A 120 9.56 4.58 -9.74
CA ILE A 120 8.10 4.48 -9.81
C ILE A 120 7.41 5.80 -10.18
N ALA A 121 8.00 6.95 -9.86
CA ALA A 121 7.45 8.25 -10.24
C ALA A 121 7.48 8.41 -11.76
N GLU A 122 8.64 8.18 -12.37
CA GLU A 122 8.82 8.24 -13.82
C GLU A 122 7.97 7.18 -14.55
N ALA A 123 7.95 5.94 -14.03
CA ALA A 123 7.14 4.86 -14.60
C ALA A 123 5.64 5.20 -14.56
N PHE A 124 5.15 5.80 -13.47
CA PHE A 124 3.76 6.17 -13.32
C PHE A 124 3.35 7.31 -14.26
N ILE A 125 4.17 8.38 -14.35
CA ILE A 125 3.91 9.48 -15.29
C ILE A 125 3.93 8.97 -16.74
N SER A 126 4.94 8.18 -17.12
CA SER A 126 5.03 7.59 -18.46
C SER A 126 3.81 6.72 -18.80
N PHE A 127 3.30 5.97 -17.81
CA PHE A 127 2.08 5.18 -17.97
C PHE A 127 0.85 6.05 -18.20
N LEU A 128 0.68 7.12 -17.43
CA LEU A 128 -0.45 8.05 -17.57
C LEU A 128 -0.41 8.76 -18.92
N ASP A 129 0.73 9.32 -19.32
CA ASP A 129 0.90 10.02 -20.59
C ASP A 129 0.54 9.10 -21.77
N LYS A 130 0.98 7.84 -21.72
CA LYS A 130 0.64 6.86 -22.75
C LYS A 130 -0.86 6.55 -22.75
N LEU A 131 -1.44 6.30 -21.58
CA LEU A 131 -2.85 5.95 -21.46
C LEU A 131 -3.77 7.09 -21.94
N GLU A 132 -3.44 8.34 -21.60
CA GLU A 132 -4.16 9.53 -22.05
C GLU A 132 -4.10 9.69 -23.57
N ASN A 133 -2.92 9.50 -24.17
CA ASN A 133 -2.75 9.55 -25.62
C ASN A 133 -3.56 8.45 -26.32
N ASP A 134 -3.46 7.20 -25.87
CA ASP A 134 -4.15 6.05 -26.46
C ASP A 134 -5.69 6.22 -26.37
N LEU A 135 -6.20 6.65 -25.22
CA LEU A 135 -7.62 6.89 -25.01
C LEU A 135 -8.11 8.13 -25.76
N GLY A 136 -7.32 9.21 -25.81
CA GLY A 136 -7.67 10.43 -26.54
C GLY A 136 -7.79 10.21 -28.05
N GLN A 137 -6.90 9.40 -28.62
CA GLN A 137 -7.01 8.96 -30.01
C GLN A 137 -8.27 8.12 -30.25
N THR A 138 -8.60 7.22 -29.31
CA THR A 138 -9.78 6.37 -29.42
C THR A 138 -11.08 7.20 -29.37
N VAL A 139 -11.18 8.14 -28.43
CA VAL A 139 -12.35 9.02 -28.29
C VAL A 139 -12.56 9.89 -29.53
N THR A 140 -11.48 10.38 -30.15
CA THR A 140 -11.58 11.21 -31.37
C THR A 140 -11.89 10.39 -32.62
N ALA A 141 -11.50 9.12 -32.68
CA ALA A 141 -11.79 8.22 -33.79
C ALA A 141 -13.23 7.67 -33.78
N VAL A 142 -13.88 7.61 -32.60
CA VAL A 142 -15.26 7.11 -32.46
C VAL A 142 -16.25 8.25 -32.75
N LYS A 143 -17.06 8.13 -33.82
CA LYS A 143 -18.18 9.06 -34.05
C LYS A 143 -19.22 8.91 -32.93
N PRO A 144 -19.77 10.02 -32.41
CA PRO A 144 -20.85 9.98 -31.43
C PRO A 144 -22.06 9.23 -32.01
N LYS A 145 -22.70 8.41 -31.17
CA LYS A 145 -23.94 7.69 -31.49
C LYS A 145 -25.14 8.62 -31.59
#